data_AF-A0A971CMA4-F1
#
_entry.id   AF-A0A971CMA4-F1
#
_cell.length_a   1.000
_cell.length_b   1.000
_cell.length_c   1.000
_cell.angle_alpha   90.00
_cell.angle_beta   90.00
_cell.angle_gamma   90.00
#
_symmetry.space_group_name_H-M   'P 1'
#
loop_
_entity.id
_entity.type
_entity.pdbx_description
1 polymer ?
#
loop_
_entity_poly.entity_id
_entity_poly.type
_entity_poly.pdbx_seq_one_letter_code
_entity_poly.pdbx_strand_id
1 'polypeptide(L)'
;MRYRRVWKSLIALAASAILAGLAVSQETAKDGYAGSQACVSCHAEAHAAWLSSKHAAKPSYSDPAWATDCAGCHTPGTAAGESAAGCESCHGPGSSHASTGDKDRIVSRKDADICGQCHLGNGPEAQGKIMSDGTKWVVGFKPGMKLSEVKGVLKTPVNPDRIPPETGPQHKRTFNMWEASGHSRTLERVAQSENKSADCYGCHSDEGFKARMQGKKVDLTQKDSFSPVTCVTCHEPHNSKNPAQLVMDAEKLCTSCHRQRSVLEGKGAKGIEDTRSFHSGVECVSCHMSEGNHLMKVIRP
;
A
#
# COMPACT_ATOMS: atom_id res chain seq x y z
N MET A 1 -35.55 -63.21 -36.05
CA MET A 1 -36.25 -62.09 -35.38
C MET A 1 -35.34 -61.43 -34.37
N ARG A 2 -35.35 -60.09 -34.33
CA ARG A 2 -34.84 -59.18 -33.27
C ARG A 2 -33.32 -58.96 -33.18
N TYR A 3 -32.82 -58.15 -34.11
CA TYR A 3 -31.82 -57.12 -33.81
C TYR A 3 -32.52 -55.94 -33.12
N ARG A 4 -32.19 -55.63 -31.86
CA ARG A 4 -32.45 -54.31 -31.25
C ARG A 4 -31.77 -54.16 -29.88
N ARG A 5 -31.13 -53.00 -29.68
CA ARG A 5 -30.46 -52.50 -28.45
C ARG A 5 -29.07 -53.10 -28.31
N VAL A 6 -27.97 -52.34 -28.32
CA VAL A 6 -27.59 -51.37 -27.26
C VAL A 6 -26.67 -50.27 -27.85
N TRP A 7 -27.22 -49.13 -28.26
CA TRP A 7 -26.45 -47.91 -28.62
C TRP A 7 -27.11 -46.70 -27.97
N LYS A 8 -27.13 -46.62 -26.62
CA LYS A 8 -27.59 -45.42 -25.89
C LYS A 8 -26.98 -45.34 -24.49
N SER A 9 -25.65 -45.26 -24.33
CA SER A 9 -25.06 -44.98 -23.00
C SER A 9 -23.63 -44.39 -23.04
N LEU A 10 -23.32 -43.45 -23.95
CA LEU A 10 -22.01 -42.76 -23.91
C LEU A 10 -22.07 -41.21 -24.01
N ILE A 11 -23.25 -40.59 -23.85
CA ILE A 11 -23.39 -39.11 -23.95
C ILE A 11 -23.67 -38.45 -22.59
N ALA A 12 -23.78 -39.19 -21.48
CA ALA A 12 -24.18 -38.63 -20.19
C ALA A 12 -23.03 -38.18 -19.27
N LEU A 13 -21.75 -38.44 -19.60
CA LEU A 13 -20.61 -38.12 -18.71
C LEU A 13 -19.79 -36.89 -19.13
N ALA A 14 -20.02 -36.33 -20.33
CA ALA A 14 -19.31 -35.12 -20.78
C ALA A 14 -20.03 -33.81 -20.39
N ALA A 15 -21.32 -33.85 -20.06
CA ALA A 15 -22.10 -32.65 -19.76
C ALA A 15 -21.90 -32.12 -18.33
N SER A 16 -21.51 -32.97 -17.38
CA SER A 16 -21.34 -32.57 -15.97
C SER A 16 -20.02 -31.84 -15.68
N ALA A 17 -18.97 -32.05 -16.50
CA ALA A 17 -17.69 -31.37 -16.34
C ALA A 17 -17.70 -29.93 -16.89
N ILE A 18 -18.58 -29.62 -17.84
CA ILE A 18 -18.68 -28.28 -18.46
C ILE A 18 -19.50 -27.32 -17.56
N LEU A 19 -20.49 -27.83 -16.82
CA LEU A 19 -21.30 -27.01 -15.91
C LEU A 19 -20.56 -26.59 -14.64
N ALA A 20 -19.60 -27.39 -14.14
CA ALA A 20 -18.77 -27.02 -13.00
C ALA A 20 -17.77 -25.89 -13.33
N GLY A 21 -17.29 -25.81 -14.58
CA GLY A 21 -16.41 -24.73 -15.04
C GLY A 21 -17.12 -23.38 -15.21
N LEU A 22 -18.42 -23.40 -15.53
CA LEU A 22 -19.23 -22.18 -15.71
C LEU A 22 -19.75 -21.61 -14.39
N ALA A 23 -20.02 -22.45 -13.39
CA ALA A 23 -20.49 -21.99 -12.08
C ALA A 23 -19.40 -21.24 -11.27
N VAL A 24 -18.13 -21.63 -11.43
CA VAL A 24 -17.00 -20.96 -10.76
C VAL A 24 -16.74 -19.54 -11.31
N SER A 25 -17.13 -19.26 -12.55
CA SER A 25 -16.90 -17.95 -13.18
C SER A 25 -17.99 -16.91 -12.90
N GLN A 26 -19.17 -17.31 -12.40
CA GLN A 26 -20.28 -16.37 -12.20
C GLN A 26 -20.36 -15.77 -10.80
N GLU A 27 -19.73 -16.37 -9.79
CA GLU A 27 -19.76 -15.87 -8.42
C GLU A 27 -18.71 -14.76 -8.16
N THR A 28 -17.70 -14.63 -9.03
CA THR A 28 -16.60 -13.66 -8.91
C THR A 28 -16.93 -12.28 -9.45
N ALA A 29 -17.93 -12.13 -10.31
CA ALA A 29 -18.27 -10.86 -10.99
C ALA A 29 -19.18 -9.93 -10.16
N LYS A 30 -19.26 -10.09 -8.84
CA LYS A 30 -19.98 -9.13 -8.00
C LYS A 30 -19.18 -7.83 -7.93
N ASP A 31 -19.79 -6.74 -8.40
CA ASP A 31 -19.29 -5.36 -8.32
C ASP A 31 -18.00 -5.03 -9.09
N GLY A 32 -17.68 -5.81 -10.13
CA GLY A 32 -16.56 -5.53 -11.03
C GLY A 32 -15.19 -6.00 -10.53
N TYR A 33 -15.16 -6.77 -9.44
CA TYR A 33 -13.96 -7.46 -8.98
C TYR A 33 -13.73 -8.74 -9.81
N ALA A 34 -12.47 -9.11 -10.02
CA ALA A 34 -12.03 -10.28 -10.77
C ALA A 34 -11.42 -11.36 -9.86
N GLY A 35 -10.96 -10.96 -8.68
CA GLY A 35 -10.15 -11.76 -7.79
C GLY A 35 -8.68 -11.84 -8.22
N SER A 36 -7.80 -12.03 -7.25
CA SER A 36 -6.34 -12.08 -7.39
C SER A 36 -5.89 -13.19 -8.35
N GLN A 37 -6.63 -14.31 -8.44
CA GLN A 37 -6.29 -15.42 -9.35
C GLN A 37 -6.46 -15.04 -10.83
N ALA A 38 -7.35 -14.10 -11.16
CA ALA A 38 -7.55 -13.63 -12.54
C ALA A 38 -6.33 -12.86 -13.07
N CYS A 39 -5.46 -12.36 -12.19
CA CYS A 39 -4.28 -11.59 -12.56
C CYS A 39 -3.09 -12.46 -12.98
N VAL A 40 -3.06 -13.74 -12.57
CA VAL A 40 -1.86 -14.58 -12.60
C VAL A 40 -1.35 -14.88 -14.01
N SER A 41 -2.25 -15.05 -14.98
CA SER A 41 -1.89 -15.39 -16.36
C SER A 41 -1.03 -14.32 -17.04
N CYS A 42 -1.21 -13.05 -16.67
CA CYS A 42 -0.47 -11.91 -17.20
C CYS A 42 0.59 -11.38 -16.22
N HIS A 43 0.37 -11.50 -14.91
CA HIS A 43 1.21 -10.93 -13.85
C HIS A 43 1.80 -12.00 -12.91
N ALA A 44 2.29 -13.10 -13.48
CA ALA A 44 2.80 -14.24 -12.73
C ALA A 44 3.93 -13.85 -11.73
N GLU A 45 4.87 -13.00 -12.15
CA GLU A 45 5.99 -12.56 -11.30
C GLU A 45 5.52 -11.69 -10.13
N ALA A 46 4.64 -10.72 -10.40
CA ALA A 46 4.10 -9.83 -9.37
C ALA A 46 3.25 -10.62 -8.36
N HIS A 47 2.47 -11.59 -8.84
CA HIS A 47 1.68 -12.47 -7.98
C HIS A 47 2.59 -13.37 -7.11
N ALA A 48 3.63 -13.97 -7.69
CA ALA A 48 4.57 -14.80 -6.95
C ALA A 48 5.34 -14.00 -5.87
N ALA A 49 5.74 -12.77 -6.20
CA ALA A 49 6.31 -11.84 -5.22
C ALA A 49 5.30 -11.53 -4.11
N TRP A 50 4.09 -11.09 -4.48
CA TRP A 50 3.02 -10.78 -3.54
C TRP A 50 2.70 -11.89 -2.56
N LEU A 51 2.62 -13.15 -3.01
CA LEU A 51 2.40 -14.31 -2.14
C LEU A 51 3.44 -14.46 -1.03
N SER A 52 4.64 -13.94 -1.24
CA SER A 52 5.75 -13.99 -0.26
C SER A 52 5.75 -12.80 0.71
N SER A 53 4.85 -11.83 0.53
CA SER A 53 4.73 -10.65 1.38
C SER A 53 3.92 -10.90 2.64
N LYS A 54 3.97 -9.92 3.56
CA LYS A 54 3.05 -9.88 4.70
C LYS A 54 1.62 -9.49 4.29
N HIS A 55 1.43 -8.88 3.12
CA HIS A 55 0.10 -8.52 2.61
C HIS A 55 -0.72 -9.73 2.13
N ALA A 56 -0.06 -10.77 1.62
CA ALA A 56 -0.74 -12.01 1.23
C ALA A 56 -1.13 -12.89 2.44
N ALA A 57 -0.67 -12.56 3.64
CA ALA A 57 -1.01 -13.32 4.84
C ALA A 57 -2.52 -13.28 5.09
N LYS A 58 -3.11 -14.46 5.34
CA LYS A 58 -4.52 -14.62 5.70
C LYS A 58 -4.62 -14.93 7.20
N PRO A 59 -4.66 -13.91 8.07
CA PRO A 59 -4.82 -14.18 9.49
C PRO A 59 -6.24 -14.71 9.71
N SER A 60 -6.34 -15.92 10.27
CA SER A 60 -7.61 -16.53 10.64
C SER A 60 -7.85 -16.29 12.13
N TYR A 61 -8.99 -15.71 12.46
CA TYR A 61 -9.42 -15.52 13.84
C TYR A 61 -10.78 -16.17 14.03
N SER A 62 -10.93 -16.91 15.13
CA SER A 62 -12.16 -17.61 15.51
C SER A 62 -13.13 -16.74 16.31
N ASP A 63 -12.76 -15.50 16.62
CA ASP A 63 -13.55 -14.58 17.43
C ASP A 63 -14.64 -13.89 16.58
N PRO A 64 -15.94 -14.03 16.92
CA PRO A 64 -17.02 -13.33 16.23
C PRO A 64 -16.89 -11.80 16.23
N ALA A 65 -16.28 -11.20 17.26
CA ALA A 65 -16.05 -9.75 17.32
C ALA A 65 -15.04 -9.27 16.26
N TRP A 66 -14.18 -10.16 15.77
CA TRP A 66 -13.21 -9.84 14.72
C TRP A 66 -13.90 -9.42 13.41
N ALA A 67 -15.02 -10.04 13.08
CA ALA A 67 -15.78 -9.71 11.87
C ALA A 67 -16.31 -8.26 11.89
N THR A 68 -16.66 -7.76 13.07
CA THR A 68 -17.26 -6.43 13.25
C THR A 68 -16.26 -5.34 13.60
N ASP A 69 -15.02 -5.69 13.95
CA ASP A 69 -13.99 -4.73 14.39
C ASP A 69 -12.72 -4.72 13.53
N CYS A 70 -12.41 -5.81 12.81
CA CYS A 70 -11.11 -6.01 12.17
C CYS A 70 -11.21 -6.43 10.69
N ALA A 71 -12.26 -7.16 10.32
CA ALA A 71 -12.39 -7.75 8.98
C ALA A 71 -12.34 -6.74 7.84
N GLY A 72 -12.75 -5.49 8.03
CA GLY A 72 -12.69 -4.48 6.97
C GLY A 72 -11.27 -4.16 6.49
N CYS A 73 -10.25 -4.29 7.34
CA CYS A 73 -8.85 -4.14 6.95
C CYS A 73 -8.15 -5.48 6.68
N HIS A 74 -8.71 -6.60 7.17
CA HIS A 74 -8.08 -7.91 7.14
C HIS A 74 -8.74 -8.93 6.18
N THR A 75 -9.91 -8.62 5.64
CA THR A 75 -10.66 -9.34 4.60
C THR A 75 -11.66 -8.39 3.89
N PRO A 76 -11.20 -7.33 3.20
CA PRO A 76 -12.11 -6.46 2.48
C PRO A 76 -12.65 -7.22 1.27
N GLY A 77 -13.96 -7.46 1.28
CA GLY A 77 -14.91 -7.45 0.15
C GLY A 77 -14.57 -8.14 -1.18
N THR A 78 -13.43 -8.81 -1.30
CA THR A 78 -13.01 -9.55 -2.47
C THR A 78 -13.63 -10.94 -2.42
N ALA A 79 -13.73 -11.58 -3.58
CA ALA A 79 -14.35 -12.89 -3.76
C ALA A 79 -14.00 -13.83 -2.59
N ALA A 80 -15.00 -14.58 -2.10
CA ALA A 80 -14.88 -15.40 -0.90
C ALA A 80 -13.57 -16.21 -0.88
N GLY A 81 -12.71 -15.95 0.11
CA GLY A 81 -11.43 -16.65 0.31
C GLY A 81 -10.16 -15.89 -0.05
N GLU A 82 -10.23 -14.62 -0.45
CA GLU A 82 -9.06 -13.76 -0.67
C GLU A 82 -8.53 -13.09 0.60
N SER A 83 -7.24 -12.72 0.58
CA SER A 83 -6.58 -12.00 1.68
C SER A 83 -7.02 -10.54 1.75
N ALA A 84 -6.98 -9.98 2.96
CA ALA A 84 -6.98 -8.55 3.29
C ALA A 84 -6.52 -7.60 2.16
N ALA A 85 -5.30 -7.84 1.70
CA ALA A 85 -4.60 -6.98 0.76
C ALA A 85 -4.35 -7.76 -0.53
N GLY A 86 -5.43 -8.30 -1.11
CA GLY A 86 -5.47 -8.81 -2.48
C GLY A 86 -5.18 -7.71 -3.50
N CYS A 87 -4.97 -8.10 -4.76
CA CYS A 87 -4.57 -7.18 -5.82
C CYS A 87 -5.52 -5.97 -5.92
N GLU A 88 -6.82 -6.25 -5.87
CA GLU A 88 -7.88 -5.26 -6.09
C GLU A 88 -8.13 -4.34 -4.89
N SER A 89 -7.61 -4.68 -3.70
CA SER A 89 -7.61 -3.76 -2.56
C SER A 89 -6.71 -2.55 -2.82
N CYS A 90 -5.64 -2.71 -3.61
CA CYS A 90 -4.73 -1.62 -3.98
C CYS A 90 -4.97 -1.09 -5.40
N HIS A 91 -5.40 -1.96 -6.32
CA HIS A 91 -5.55 -1.64 -7.74
C HIS A 91 -7.00 -1.34 -8.16
N GLY A 92 -7.97 -1.53 -7.27
CA GLY A 92 -9.39 -1.36 -7.54
C GLY A 92 -9.99 -2.55 -8.29
N PRO A 93 -11.30 -2.48 -8.64
CA PRO A 93 -12.00 -3.55 -9.35
C PRO A 93 -11.37 -3.81 -10.72
N GLY A 94 -10.87 -5.01 -10.94
CA GLY A 94 -10.01 -5.36 -12.07
C GLY A 94 -10.71 -6.14 -13.18
N SER A 95 -11.99 -6.47 -13.10
CA SER A 95 -12.68 -7.29 -14.13
C SER A 95 -12.60 -6.71 -15.54
N SER A 96 -12.73 -5.39 -15.66
CA SER A 96 -12.66 -4.70 -16.96
C SER A 96 -11.23 -4.68 -17.51
N HIS A 97 -10.23 -4.50 -16.65
CA HIS A 97 -8.82 -4.64 -17.02
C HIS A 97 -8.47 -6.08 -17.42
N ALA A 98 -8.83 -7.06 -16.59
CA ALA A 98 -8.53 -8.48 -16.82
C ALA A 98 -9.14 -9.00 -18.13
N SER A 99 -10.33 -8.53 -18.51
CA SER A 99 -11.01 -8.93 -19.74
C SER A 99 -10.48 -8.24 -21.00
N THR A 100 -9.84 -7.07 -20.89
CA THR A 100 -9.45 -6.26 -22.06
C THR A 100 -7.96 -5.99 -22.20
N GLY A 101 -7.18 -6.20 -21.14
CA GLY A 101 -5.76 -5.84 -21.06
C GLY A 101 -5.48 -4.33 -21.01
N ASP A 102 -6.53 -3.50 -20.95
CA ASP A 102 -6.43 -2.04 -20.97
C ASP A 102 -5.89 -1.52 -19.63
N LYS A 103 -4.73 -0.86 -19.66
CA LYS A 103 -4.03 -0.36 -18.46
C LYS A 103 -4.72 0.83 -17.81
N ASP A 104 -5.58 1.54 -18.54
CA ASP A 104 -6.30 2.70 -18.00
C ASP A 104 -7.54 2.26 -17.20
N ARG A 105 -7.88 0.97 -17.23
CA ARG A 105 -9.01 0.36 -16.51
C ARG A 105 -8.60 -0.27 -15.18
N ILE A 106 -7.40 0.02 -14.70
CA ILE A 106 -6.90 -0.43 -13.41
C ILE A 106 -6.08 0.69 -12.76
N VAL A 107 -6.14 0.82 -11.45
CA VAL A 107 -5.40 1.85 -10.73
C VAL A 107 -3.94 1.43 -10.62
N SER A 108 -3.05 2.11 -11.34
CA SER A 108 -1.59 1.90 -11.23
C SER A 108 -0.86 2.98 -10.43
N ARG A 109 -1.56 4.09 -10.15
CA ARG A 109 -1.04 5.22 -9.35
C ARG A 109 -0.92 4.82 -7.89
N LYS A 110 0.11 5.35 -7.24
CA LYS A 110 0.56 4.86 -5.93
C LYS A 110 0.29 5.88 -4.82
N ASP A 111 -0.93 6.42 -4.80
CA ASP A 111 -1.34 7.37 -3.77
C ASP A 111 -1.20 6.77 -2.37
N ALA A 112 -0.69 7.57 -1.42
CA ALA A 112 -0.61 7.19 -0.02
C ALA A 112 -1.98 6.82 0.57
N ASP A 113 -3.06 7.40 0.03
CA ASP A 113 -4.45 7.12 0.41
C ASP A 113 -4.81 5.62 0.29
N ILE A 114 -4.24 4.92 -0.69
CA ILE A 114 -4.44 3.48 -0.88
C ILE A 114 -3.89 2.70 0.32
N CYS A 115 -2.72 3.09 0.83
CA CYS A 115 -2.14 2.49 2.02
C CYS A 115 -2.93 2.92 3.28
N GLY A 116 -3.35 4.18 3.31
CA GLY A 116 -4.14 4.76 4.38
C GLY A 116 -5.48 4.07 4.59
N GLN A 117 -6.08 3.41 3.60
CA GLN A 117 -7.35 2.68 3.84
C GLN A 117 -7.25 1.65 4.99
N CYS A 118 -6.05 1.11 5.25
CA CYS A 118 -5.78 0.17 6.34
C CYS A 118 -4.74 0.68 7.36
N HIS A 119 -3.76 1.47 6.91
CA HIS A 119 -2.71 2.05 7.74
C HIS A 119 -3.05 3.45 8.27
N LEU A 120 -4.32 3.85 8.14
CA LEU A 120 -4.96 4.88 8.93
C LEU A 120 -5.32 4.28 10.28
N GLY A 121 -4.79 4.87 11.34
CA GLY A 121 -5.10 4.48 12.69
C GLY A 121 -5.34 5.72 13.51
N ASN A 122 -6.32 5.65 14.40
CA ASN A 122 -6.62 6.73 15.31
C ASN A 122 -6.25 6.34 16.74
N GLY A 123 -5.85 7.34 17.52
CA GLY A 123 -5.37 7.16 18.88
C GLY A 123 -6.43 6.60 19.83
N PRO A 124 -6.03 6.25 21.07
CA PRO A 124 -6.98 5.96 22.15
C PRO A 124 -7.99 7.10 22.38
N GLU A 125 -7.59 8.33 22.10
CA GLU A 125 -8.42 9.55 22.11
C GLU A 125 -9.66 9.43 21.22
N ALA A 126 -9.54 8.73 20.10
CA ALA A 126 -10.65 8.44 19.18
C ALA A 126 -11.27 7.06 19.42
N GLN A 127 -10.85 6.34 20.48
CA GLN A 127 -11.27 4.96 20.77
C GLN A 127 -11.03 4.00 19.59
N GLY A 128 -10.01 4.26 18.77
CA GLY A 128 -9.73 3.47 17.55
C GLY A 128 -10.78 3.62 16.43
N LYS A 129 -11.76 4.53 16.55
CA LYS A 129 -12.76 4.78 15.51
C LYS A 129 -12.10 5.40 14.29
N ILE A 130 -12.41 4.88 13.11
CA ILE A 130 -11.93 5.40 11.82
C ILE A 130 -13.06 6.10 11.06
N MET A 131 -14.31 5.77 11.35
CA MET A 131 -15.49 6.40 10.76
C MET A 131 -16.35 7.09 11.83
N SER A 132 -17.09 8.12 11.42
CA SER A 132 -17.98 8.92 12.27
C SER A 132 -19.16 8.13 12.84
N ASP A 133 -19.55 7.04 12.18
CA ASP A 133 -20.59 6.11 12.64
C ASP A 133 -20.07 5.08 13.67
N GLY A 134 -18.77 5.14 14.00
CA GLY A 134 -18.13 4.23 14.95
C GLY A 134 -17.42 3.04 14.30
N THR A 135 -17.50 2.88 12.97
CA THR A 135 -16.78 1.82 12.25
C THR A 135 -15.26 1.97 12.40
N LYS A 136 -14.55 0.86 12.56
CA LYS A 136 -13.09 0.81 12.83
C LYS A 136 -12.23 0.58 11.59
N TRP A 137 -12.79 0.71 10.39
CA TRP A 137 -12.10 0.69 9.10
C TRP A 137 -12.75 1.66 8.12
N VAL A 138 -12.05 1.97 7.03
CA VAL A 138 -12.57 2.86 5.99
C VAL A 138 -13.61 2.12 5.14
N VAL A 139 -14.85 2.62 5.14
CA VAL A 139 -15.94 2.09 4.31
C VAL A 139 -16.13 2.97 3.08
N GLY A 140 -16.23 2.34 1.91
CA GLY A 140 -16.55 3.03 0.65
C GLY A 140 -15.36 3.66 -0.08
N PHE A 141 -14.15 3.52 0.44
CA PHE A 141 -12.94 3.85 -0.32
C PHE A 141 -12.77 2.89 -1.50
N LYS A 142 -12.35 3.44 -2.63
CA LYS A 142 -11.87 2.68 -3.78
C LYS A 142 -10.53 3.28 -4.22
N PRO A 143 -9.54 2.45 -4.59
CA PRO A 143 -8.32 2.96 -5.20
C PRO A 143 -8.64 3.96 -6.32
N GLY A 144 -7.92 5.07 -6.32
CA GLY A 144 -8.25 6.23 -7.17
C GLY A 144 -8.84 7.42 -6.40
N MET A 145 -9.55 7.17 -5.29
CA MET A 145 -10.13 8.21 -4.43
C MET A 145 -9.10 8.82 -3.47
N LYS A 146 -9.42 10.00 -2.92
CA LYS A 146 -8.73 10.53 -1.73
C LYS A 146 -9.48 10.15 -0.46
N LEU A 147 -8.77 9.82 0.62
CA LEU A 147 -9.42 9.50 1.91
C LEU A 147 -10.21 10.70 2.46
N SER A 148 -9.81 11.93 2.13
CA SER A 148 -10.54 13.15 2.47
C SER A 148 -11.90 13.27 1.77
N GLU A 149 -12.11 12.56 0.67
CA GLU A 149 -13.36 12.55 -0.09
C GLU A 149 -14.33 11.46 0.42
N VAL A 150 -13.84 10.52 1.23
CA VAL A 150 -14.66 9.46 1.81
C VAL A 150 -15.46 10.01 2.98
N LYS A 151 -16.79 10.03 2.83
CA LYS A 151 -17.71 10.57 3.83
C LYS A 151 -17.57 9.83 5.17
N GLY A 152 -17.34 10.60 6.22
CA GLY A 152 -17.30 10.08 7.60
C GLY A 152 -15.95 9.57 8.05
N VAL A 153 -14.90 9.57 7.21
CA VAL A 153 -13.55 9.22 7.67
C VAL A 153 -13.06 10.23 8.72
N LEU A 154 -12.65 9.71 9.86
CA LEU A 154 -12.02 10.43 10.95
C LEU A 154 -10.50 10.26 10.88
N LYS A 155 -9.76 11.35 11.01
CA LYS A 155 -8.30 11.34 11.17
C LYS A 155 -7.93 12.02 12.47
N THR A 156 -7.20 11.34 13.35
CA THR A 156 -6.62 11.96 14.54
C THR A 156 -5.37 12.75 14.13
N PRO A 157 -5.32 14.07 14.39
CA PRO A 157 -4.13 14.87 14.13
C PRO A 157 -2.92 14.31 14.87
N VAL A 158 -1.79 14.26 14.18
CA VAL A 158 -0.49 13.94 14.79
C VAL A 158 0.22 15.25 15.05
N ASN A 159 0.58 15.51 16.31
CA ASN A 159 1.51 16.58 16.63
C ASN A 159 2.88 16.16 16.07
N PRO A 160 3.44 16.87 15.07
CA PRO A 160 4.71 16.47 14.50
C PRO A 160 5.80 16.47 15.57
N ASP A 161 5.77 17.34 16.57
CA ASP A 161 6.85 17.53 17.56
C ASP A 161 6.79 16.58 18.75
N ARG A 162 5.83 15.66 18.81
CA ARG A 162 5.71 14.68 19.90
C ARG A 162 5.54 13.29 19.31
N ILE A 163 6.12 12.27 19.96
CA ILE A 163 5.83 10.88 19.59
C ILE A 163 4.38 10.63 20.00
N PRO A 164 3.47 10.34 19.06
CA PRO A 164 2.11 9.97 19.43
C PRO A 164 2.20 8.69 20.26
N PRO A 165 1.64 8.62 21.49
CA PRO A 165 1.78 7.45 22.37
C PRO A 165 1.30 6.23 21.61
N GLU A 166 2.16 5.20 21.44
CA GLU A 166 1.84 4.04 20.61
C GLU A 166 0.39 3.61 20.87
N THR A 167 -0.44 3.68 19.83
CA THR A 167 -1.63 2.84 19.82
C THR A 167 -1.05 1.44 19.89
N GLY A 168 -1.40 0.67 20.93
CA GLY A 168 -0.89 -0.68 21.12
C GLY A 168 -0.96 -1.51 19.82
N PRO A 169 -0.32 -2.69 19.76
CA PRO A 169 0.10 -3.41 18.55
C PRO A 169 -0.94 -3.58 17.43
N GLN A 170 -2.22 -3.38 17.73
CA GLN A 170 -3.41 -3.60 16.94
C GLN A 170 -3.76 -2.48 15.92
N HIS A 171 -3.33 -1.22 16.10
CA HIS A 171 -3.74 -0.11 15.19
C HIS A 171 -2.55 0.75 14.76
N LYS A 172 -2.19 0.72 13.48
CA LYS A 172 -1.05 1.47 12.93
C LYS A 172 -1.50 2.87 12.52
N ARG A 173 -0.84 3.93 13.02
CA ARG A 173 -1.09 5.34 12.64
C ARG A 173 -0.11 5.87 11.59
N THR A 174 0.46 4.97 10.82
CA THR A 174 1.53 5.24 9.86
C THR A 174 1.11 6.30 8.85
N PHE A 175 -0.12 6.24 8.34
CA PHE A 175 -0.64 7.25 7.42
C PHE A 175 -0.69 8.65 8.05
N ASN A 176 -1.20 8.79 9.28
CA ASN A 176 -1.32 10.10 9.94
C ASN A 176 0.06 10.70 10.24
N MET A 177 1.03 9.85 10.62
CA MET A 177 2.42 10.27 10.82
C MET A 177 3.06 10.75 9.50
N TRP A 178 2.87 10.00 8.41
CA TRP A 178 3.35 10.40 7.09
C TRP A 178 2.70 11.72 6.63
N GLU A 179 1.39 11.87 6.83
CA GLU A 179 0.62 13.06 6.45
C GLU A 179 1.16 14.31 7.18
N ALA A 180 1.55 14.18 8.45
CA ALA A 180 2.16 15.25 9.23
C ALA A 180 3.63 15.56 8.83
N SER A 181 4.33 14.61 8.20
CA SER A 181 5.75 14.72 7.85
C SER A 181 6.02 15.70 6.71
N GLY A 182 7.30 15.93 6.40
CA GLY A 182 7.70 16.71 5.21
C GLY A 182 7.51 15.95 3.88
N HIS A 183 7.45 14.61 3.91
CA HIS A 183 7.37 13.80 2.69
C HIS A 183 6.03 13.95 1.97
N SER A 184 4.92 14.09 2.72
CA SER A 184 3.59 14.35 2.18
C SER A 184 3.46 15.68 1.42
N ARG A 185 4.34 16.65 1.71
CA ARG A 185 4.33 18.01 1.16
C ARG A 185 5.50 18.30 0.20
N THR A 186 6.18 17.27 -0.28
CA THR A 186 7.39 17.42 -1.11
C THR A 186 7.15 18.23 -2.39
N LEU A 187 5.99 18.06 -3.02
CA LEU A 187 5.61 18.80 -4.24
C LEU A 187 5.28 20.27 -4.00
N GLU A 188 4.78 20.65 -2.82
CA GLU A 188 4.52 22.06 -2.49
C GLU A 188 5.81 22.89 -2.56
N ARG A 189 6.92 22.32 -2.07
CA ARG A 189 8.24 22.97 -2.15
C ARG A 189 8.74 23.12 -3.58
N VAL A 190 8.48 22.13 -4.44
CA VAL A 190 8.85 22.22 -5.87
C VAL A 190 8.00 23.27 -6.57
N ALA A 191 6.71 23.34 -6.27
CA ALA A 191 5.80 24.32 -6.85
C ALA A 191 6.24 25.76 -6.56
N GLN A 192 6.81 26.00 -5.36
CA GLN A 192 7.35 27.30 -4.93
C GLN A 192 8.75 27.62 -5.48
N SER A 193 9.43 26.65 -6.11
CA SER A 193 10.78 26.87 -6.65
C SER A 193 10.73 27.56 -8.01
N GLU A 194 11.52 28.63 -8.16
CA GLU A 194 11.74 29.29 -9.45
C GLU A 194 12.50 28.40 -10.46
N ASN A 195 13.29 27.44 -9.95
CA ASN A 195 14.16 26.57 -10.75
C ASN A 195 13.67 25.12 -10.80
N LYS A 196 12.35 24.90 -10.79
CA LYS A 196 11.75 23.56 -10.88
C LYS A 196 12.20 22.84 -12.15
N SER A 197 12.88 21.70 -11.96
CA SER A 197 13.47 20.89 -13.04
C SER A 197 13.27 19.40 -12.78
N ALA A 198 13.59 18.58 -13.78
CA ALA A 198 13.54 17.12 -13.68
C ALA A 198 14.32 16.57 -12.46
N ASP A 199 15.41 17.23 -12.09
CA ASP A 199 16.22 16.84 -10.92
C ASP A 199 15.48 17.08 -9.60
N CYS A 200 14.67 18.13 -9.49
CA CYS A 200 13.84 18.40 -8.31
C CYS A 200 12.83 17.26 -8.11
N TYR A 201 12.10 16.91 -9.17
CA TYR A 201 11.10 15.84 -9.13
C TYR A 201 11.73 14.46 -8.87
N GLY A 202 12.99 14.26 -9.24
CA GLY A 202 13.76 13.05 -8.94
C GLY A 202 13.87 12.71 -7.44
N CYS A 203 13.67 13.68 -6.55
CA CYS A 203 13.63 13.47 -5.10
C CYS A 203 12.29 13.85 -4.46
N HIS A 204 11.51 14.72 -5.11
CA HIS A 204 10.28 15.30 -4.55
C HIS A 204 8.98 14.70 -5.11
N SER A 205 9.08 13.62 -5.88
CA SER A 205 7.91 12.87 -6.37
C SER A 205 8.19 11.37 -6.46
N ASP A 206 7.16 10.54 -6.32
CA ASP A 206 7.28 9.09 -6.47
C ASP A 206 7.70 8.69 -7.88
N GLU A 207 7.05 9.26 -8.89
CA GLU A 207 7.30 8.96 -10.30
C GLU A 207 8.71 9.39 -10.71
N GLY A 208 9.13 10.59 -10.28
CA GLY A 208 10.48 11.08 -10.51
C GLY A 208 11.54 10.25 -9.79
N PHE A 209 11.29 9.86 -8.54
CA PHE A 209 12.19 8.98 -7.80
C PHE A 209 12.36 7.62 -8.49
N LYS A 210 11.26 7.00 -8.90
CA LYS A 210 11.28 5.73 -9.64
C LYS A 210 12.07 5.85 -10.94
N ALA A 211 11.86 6.91 -11.71
CA ALA A 211 12.62 7.14 -12.94
C ALA A 211 14.12 7.30 -12.65
N ARG A 212 14.48 8.11 -11.64
CA ARG A 212 15.86 8.33 -11.20
C ARG A 212 16.54 7.03 -10.78
N MET A 213 15.87 6.19 -10.00
CA MET A 213 16.42 4.90 -9.55
C MET A 213 16.61 3.89 -10.69
N GLN A 214 15.88 4.05 -11.78
CA GLN A 214 16.07 3.28 -13.02
C GLN A 214 17.14 3.88 -13.94
N GLY A 215 17.84 4.93 -13.52
CA GLY A 215 18.80 5.66 -14.36
C GLY A 215 18.15 6.42 -15.52
N LYS A 216 16.82 6.62 -15.47
CA LYS A 216 16.05 7.32 -16.51
C LYS A 216 15.93 8.81 -16.16
N LYS A 217 15.82 9.64 -17.20
CA LYS A 217 15.41 11.04 -17.03
C LYS A 217 13.96 11.09 -16.55
N VAL A 218 13.66 12.02 -15.65
CA VAL A 218 12.28 12.27 -15.21
C VAL A 218 11.52 12.94 -16.34
N ASP A 219 10.45 12.29 -16.80
CA ASP A 219 9.54 12.83 -17.81
C ASP A 219 8.55 13.79 -17.15
N LEU A 220 8.62 15.06 -17.53
CA LEU A 220 7.78 16.11 -16.94
C LEU A 220 6.44 16.32 -17.66
N THR A 221 6.14 15.54 -18.70
CA THR A 221 4.85 15.65 -19.43
C THR A 221 3.64 15.39 -18.52
N GLN A 222 3.80 14.52 -17.52
CA GLN A 222 2.75 14.15 -16.56
C GLN A 222 3.00 14.72 -15.16
N LYS A 223 3.84 15.76 -15.02
CA LYS A 223 4.27 16.31 -13.72
C LYS A 223 3.11 16.77 -12.83
N ASP A 224 1.99 17.18 -13.43
CA ASP A 224 0.81 17.66 -12.70
C ASP A 224 -0.02 16.49 -12.12
N SER A 225 0.27 15.25 -12.54
CA SER A 225 -0.29 14.01 -11.99
C SER A 225 0.67 13.30 -11.03
N PHE A 226 1.85 13.87 -10.75
CA PHE A 226 2.82 13.25 -9.85
C PHE A 226 2.33 13.23 -8.41
N SER A 227 2.72 12.18 -7.71
CA SER A 227 2.49 12.04 -6.28
C SER A 227 3.69 12.62 -5.53
N PRO A 228 3.48 13.21 -4.33
CA PRO A 228 4.60 13.51 -3.43
C PRO A 228 5.30 12.21 -3.03
N VAL A 229 6.38 12.29 -2.26
CA VAL A 229 7.00 11.09 -1.67
C VAL A 229 5.97 10.36 -0.78
N THR A 230 5.48 9.21 -1.24
CA THR A 230 4.51 8.36 -0.54
C THR A 230 5.16 7.09 0.03
N CYS A 231 4.34 6.18 0.54
CA CYS A 231 4.74 4.88 1.08
C CYS A 231 5.57 4.06 0.08
N VAL A 232 5.20 4.08 -1.21
CA VAL A 232 5.78 3.22 -2.25
C VAL A 232 7.10 3.72 -2.82
N THR A 233 7.50 4.95 -2.49
CA THR A 233 8.88 5.40 -2.73
C THR A 233 9.84 4.59 -1.88
N CYS A 234 9.40 4.19 -0.67
CA CYS A 234 10.20 3.42 0.27
C CYS A 234 9.89 1.93 0.26
N HIS A 235 8.62 1.54 0.12
CA HIS A 235 8.15 0.15 0.26
C HIS A 235 7.69 -0.46 -1.07
N GLU A 236 8.03 -1.73 -1.29
CA GLU A 236 7.52 -2.52 -2.41
C GLU A 236 6.32 -3.37 -1.94
N PRO A 237 5.08 -3.03 -2.36
CA PRO A 237 3.87 -3.72 -1.89
C PRO A 237 3.80 -5.19 -2.30
N HIS A 238 4.43 -5.60 -3.40
CA HIS A 238 4.46 -7.01 -3.82
C HIS A 238 5.45 -7.80 -2.99
N ASN A 239 6.74 -7.47 -3.01
CA ASN A 239 7.73 -8.00 -2.07
C ASN A 239 9.08 -7.33 -2.30
N SER A 240 9.92 -7.30 -1.28
CA SER A 240 11.33 -7.00 -1.43
C SER A 240 12.17 -7.89 -0.52
N LYS A 241 13.41 -8.13 -0.95
CA LYS A 241 14.41 -8.84 -0.15
C LYS A 241 14.89 -8.06 1.08
N ASN A 242 14.63 -6.75 1.12
CA ASN A 242 15.05 -5.90 2.23
C ASN A 242 14.01 -5.95 3.37
N PRO A 243 14.44 -5.80 4.64
CA PRO A 243 13.53 -5.76 5.78
C PRO A 243 12.38 -4.76 5.59
N ALA A 244 11.21 -5.07 6.16
CA ALA A 244 9.99 -4.27 6.01
C ALA A 244 9.58 -3.97 4.56
N GLN A 245 9.97 -4.83 3.61
CA GLN A 245 9.71 -4.68 2.18
C GLN A 245 10.29 -3.38 1.58
N LEU A 246 11.41 -2.86 2.08
CA LEU A 246 12.01 -1.65 1.51
C LEU A 246 12.50 -1.88 0.07
N VAL A 247 12.31 -0.90 -0.82
CA VAL A 247 12.71 -1.01 -2.25
C VAL A 247 14.23 -1.15 -2.44
N MET A 248 15.01 -0.72 -1.45
CA MET A 248 16.46 -0.90 -1.36
C MET A 248 16.91 -0.92 0.10
N ASP A 249 18.21 -1.06 0.32
CA ASP A 249 18.83 -0.90 1.63
C ASP A 249 18.46 0.44 2.30
N ALA A 250 18.26 0.44 3.62
CA ALA A 250 17.69 1.58 4.34
C ALA A 250 18.58 2.83 4.27
N GLU A 251 19.88 2.67 4.48
CA GLU A 251 20.85 3.77 4.37
C GLU A 251 20.87 4.37 2.96
N LYS A 252 20.94 3.50 1.94
CA LYS A 252 20.91 3.92 0.53
C LYS A 252 19.60 4.61 0.16
N LEU A 253 18.48 4.13 0.69
CA LEU A 253 17.17 4.71 0.44
C LEU A 253 17.11 6.15 0.94
N CYS A 254 17.53 6.43 2.17
CA CYS A 254 17.51 7.79 2.71
C CYS A 254 18.49 8.72 1.96
N THR A 255 19.72 8.26 1.75
CA THR A 255 20.78 9.04 1.09
C THR A 255 20.57 9.22 -0.41
N SER A 256 19.65 8.46 -1.03
CA SER A 256 19.28 8.64 -2.43
C SER A 256 18.70 10.04 -2.72
N CYS A 257 18.02 10.65 -1.74
CA CYS A 257 17.48 12.02 -1.78
C CYS A 257 18.22 12.96 -0.82
N HIS A 258 18.51 12.51 0.40
CA HIS A 258 19.15 13.32 1.45
C HIS A 258 20.68 13.31 1.32
N ARG A 259 21.18 13.94 0.25
CA ARG A 259 22.62 13.98 -0.10
C ARG A 259 23.36 15.18 0.47
N GLN A 260 22.65 16.14 1.06
CA GLN A 260 23.26 17.37 1.55
C GLN A 260 24.05 17.09 2.83
N ARG A 261 25.28 17.59 2.84
CA ARG A 261 26.22 17.49 3.96
C ARG A 261 25.60 17.93 5.29
N SER A 262 24.76 18.96 5.30
CA SER A 262 24.04 19.46 6.49
C SER A 262 22.97 18.52 7.05
N VAL A 263 22.37 17.65 6.22
CA VAL A 263 21.42 16.61 6.68
C VAL A 263 22.17 15.41 7.23
N LEU A 264 23.36 15.13 6.68
CA LEU A 264 24.21 14.02 7.10
C LEU A 264 25.04 14.38 8.35
N GLU A 265 25.37 15.66 8.59
CA GLU A 265 26.19 16.20 9.72
C GLU A 265 25.38 16.62 10.96
N GLY A 266 24.14 16.15 11.13
CA GLY A 266 23.29 16.52 12.27
C GLY A 266 23.93 16.25 13.65
N LYS A 267 23.78 17.20 14.59
CA LYS A 267 24.21 17.08 16.01
C LYS A 267 23.61 15.82 16.66
N GLY A 268 24.43 15.10 17.42
CA GLY A 268 24.08 13.82 18.04
C GLY A 268 22.81 13.85 18.89
N ALA A 269 22.24 12.66 19.15
CA ALA A 269 21.19 12.50 20.16
C ALA A 269 21.68 13.02 21.53
N LYS A 270 20.76 13.47 22.41
CA LYS A 270 21.12 14.05 23.71
C LYS A 270 21.91 13.00 24.52
N GLY A 271 23.19 13.26 24.80
CA GLY A 271 24.09 12.33 25.50
C GLY A 271 25.07 11.55 24.60
N ILE A 272 25.03 11.77 23.28
CA ILE A 272 26.03 11.28 22.33
C ILE A 272 26.96 12.46 21.99
N GLU A 273 28.27 12.33 22.21
CA GLU A 273 29.24 13.34 21.77
C GLU A 273 29.17 13.51 20.25
N ASP A 274 29.29 14.76 19.76
CA ASP A 274 29.20 15.09 18.34
C ASP A 274 30.30 14.35 17.54
N THR A 275 29.91 13.27 16.85
CA THR A 275 30.78 12.61 15.87
C THR A 275 30.42 13.10 14.47
N ARG A 276 31.44 13.26 13.60
CA ARG A 276 31.23 13.41 12.16
C ARG A 276 30.25 12.33 11.69
N SER A 277 29.20 12.77 11.02
CA SER A 277 28.20 12.02 10.24
C SER A 277 28.44 10.51 10.14
N PHE A 278 27.41 9.75 10.48
CA PHE A 278 27.38 8.29 10.63
C PHE A 278 27.98 7.83 11.96
N HIS A 279 27.13 7.75 12.98
CA HIS A 279 27.43 7.05 14.23
C HIS A 279 27.79 5.59 13.91
N SER A 280 29.07 5.31 13.65
CA SER A 280 29.73 4.00 13.79
C SER A 280 28.87 2.74 13.52
N GLY A 281 28.12 2.69 12.40
CA GLY A 281 27.31 1.52 12.00
C GLY A 281 25.85 1.47 12.49
N VAL A 282 25.26 2.59 12.90
CA VAL A 282 23.82 2.66 13.26
C VAL A 282 22.98 3.12 12.06
N GLU A 283 22.02 2.30 11.65
CA GLU A 283 21.07 2.58 10.56
C GLU A 283 20.19 3.80 10.85
N CYS A 284 19.91 4.63 9.83
CA CYS A 284 19.08 5.85 9.96
C CYS A 284 17.73 5.58 10.62
N VAL A 285 17.08 4.47 10.25
CA VAL A 285 15.76 4.08 10.76
C VAL A 285 15.75 3.79 12.26
N SER A 286 16.91 3.44 12.85
CA SER A 286 17.03 3.14 14.28
C SER A 286 16.80 4.37 15.16
N CYS A 287 17.05 5.57 14.63
CA CYS A 287 16.83 6.83 15.35
C CYS A 287 15.73 7.70 14.73
N HIS A 288 15.61 7.73 13.39
CA HIS A 288 14.66 8.59 12.69
C HIS A 288 13.30 7.95 12.46
N MET A 289 13.18 6.63 12.65
CA MET A 289 11.95 5.85 12.53
C MET A 289 11.78 4.86 13.69
N SER A 290 12.38 5.18 14.86
CA SER A 290 12.25 4.39 16.08
C SER A 290 10.77 4.14 16.43
N GLU A 291 10.46 2.98 17.00
CA GLU A 291 9.09 2.63 17.44
C GLU A 291 8.07 2.69 16.27
N GLY A 292 8.54 2.44 15.05
CA GLY A 292 7.71 2.47 13.85
C GLY A 292 7.19 3.86 13.47
N ASN A 293 7.82 4.94 13.97
CA ASN A 293 7.40 6.29 13.65
C ASN A 293 7.64 6.61 12.16
N HIS A 294 6.64 7.21 11.51
CA HIS A 294 6.71 7.69 10.13
C HIS A 294 6.66 9.23 10.08
N LEU A 295 7.24 9.87 11.10
CA LEU A 295 7.50 11.32 11.09
C LEU A 295 8.90 11.62 10.52
N MET A 296 9.76 10.59 10.39
CA MET A 296 11.10 10.66 9.81
C MET A 296 12.02 11.68 10.51
N LYS A 297 11.86 11.80 11.84
CA LYS A 297 12.69 12.70 12.66
C LYS A 297 12.95 12.10 14.02
N VAL A 298 14.07 12.51 14.64
CA VAL A 298 14.34 12.18 16.04
C VAL A 298 13.41 13.01 16.90
N ILE A 299 12.39 12.39 17.46
CA ILE A 299 11.50 13.05 18.40
C ILE A 299 12.00 12.68 19.78
N ARG A 300 12.62 13.65 20.47
CA ARG A 300 12.99 13.48 21.87
C ARG A 300 11.72 13.60 22.72
N PRO A 301 11.55 12.77 23.76
CA PRO A 301 10.45 12.92 24.71
C PRO A 301 10.48 14.27 25.42
#